data_AF-G9KC40-F1
#
_entry.id   AF-G9KC40-F1
#
_cell.length_a   1.000
_cell.length_b   1.000
_cell.length_c   1.000
_cell.angle_alpha   90.00
_cell.angle_beta   90.00
_cell.angle_gamma   90.00
#
_symmetry.space_group_name_H-M   'P 1'
#
loop_
_entity.id
_entity.type
_entity.pdbx_description
1 polymer ?
#
loop_
_entity_poly.entity_id
_entity_poly.type
_entity_poly.pdbx_seq_one_letter_code
_entity_poly.pdbx_strand_id
1 'polypeptide(L)'
;AKEKSWSQLGLKETAPVKDKRTSALTDDVPAPPAPFNHRIVTAKQAAINSFYTVSRTEILGGGRFGQVHKCEEKATGLKLAAKIIKT
;
A
#
# COMPACT_ATOMS: atom_id res chain seq x y z
N ALA A 1 -5.71 8.34 -35.03
CA ALA A 1 -5.90 6.92 -35.39
C ALA A 1 -4.53 6.24 -35.29
N LYS A 2 -4.30 5.13 -34.60
CA LYS A 2 -5.19 4.06 -34.15
C LYS A 2 -4.51 3.39 -32.94
N GLU A 3 -5.26 3.17 -31.87
CA GLU A 3 -4.89 2.37 -30.70
C GLU A 3 -4.42 0.97 -31.10
N LYS A 4 -3.40 0.45 -30.41
CA LYS A 4 -3.04 -0.97 -30.45
C LYS A 4 -3.64 -1.65 -29.22
N SER A 5 -4.86 -2.11 -29.41
CA SER A 5 -5.53 -3.12 -28.59
C SER A 5 -4.72 -4.41 -28.60
N TRP A 6 -4.29 -4.88 -27.43
CA TRP A 6 -3.85 -6.26 -27.24
C TRP A 6 -5.07 -7.07 -26.81
N SER A 7 -5.64 -7.79 -27.76
CA SER A 7 -6.75 -8.72 -27.53
C SER A 7 -6.24 -10.07 -27.02
N GLN A 8 -7.12 -10.70 -26.24
CA GLN A 8 -6.96 -11.96 -25.53
C GLN A 8 -6.60 -13.17 -26.42
N LEU A 9 -5.60 -13.93 -26.01
CA LEU A 9 -5.49 -15.39 -26.21
C LEU A 9 -5.08 -15.95 -24.84
N GLY A 10 -5.68 -16.96 -24.23
CA GLY A 10 -6.74 -17.89 -24.58
C GLY A 10 -6.74 -18.88 -23.41
N LEU A 11 -7.57 -18.62 -22.39
CA LEU A 11 -7.64 -19.49 -21.21
C LEU A 11 -8.56 -20.65 -21.56
N LYS A 12 -7.95 -21.81 -21.79
CA LYS A 12 -8.60 -23.08 -22.14
C LYS A 12 -9.44 -23.54 -20.94
N GLU A 13 -10.76 -23.57 -21.14
CA GLU A 13 -11.75 -24.07 -20.19
C GLU A 13 -11.68 -25.60 -20.09
N THR A 14 -11.56 -26.17 -18.88
CA THR A 14 -11.97 -27.56 -18.63
C THR A 14 -12.36 -27.80 -17.15
N ALA A 15 -13.59 -28.31 -16.99
CA ALA A 15 -14.22 -29.07 -15.90
C ALA A 15 -14.81 -28.32 -14.67
N PRO A 16 -16.10 -28.57 -14.33
CA PRO A 16 -16.76 -27.99 -13.16
C PRO A 16 -16.55 -28.88 -11.92
N VAL A 17 -15.91 -28.34 -10.88
CA VAL A 17 -15.97 -28.95 -9.54
C VAL A 17 -17.15 -28.32 -8.79
N LYS A 18 -18.18 -29.13 -8.50
CA LYS A 18 -19.25 -28.74 -7.58
C LYS A 18 -18.77 -29.02 -6.17
N ASP A 19 -18.36 -27.99 -5.44
CA ASP A 19 -18.52 -28.00 -3.99
C ASP A 19 -18.80 -26.60 -3.46
N LYS A 20 -19.65 -26.54 -2.44
CA LYS A 20 -20.51 -25.40 -2.14
C LYS A 20 -19.72 -24.18 -1.68
N ARG A 21 -19.35 -23.32 -2.63
CA ARG A 21 -18.88 -21.96 -2.31
C ARG A 21 -20.10 -21.18 -1.83
N THR A 22 -20.22 -21.03 -0.52
CA THR A 22 -21.09 -20.04 0.11
C THR A 22 -20.93 -18.75 -0.67
N SER A 23 -21.95 -18.40 -1.45
CA SER A 23 -22.07 -17.12 -2.14
C SER A 23 -22.37 -16.06 -1.08
N ALA A 24 -21.40 -15.85 -0.19
CA ALA A 24 -21.35 -14.67 0.65
C ALA A 24 -20.90 -13.56 -0.30
N LEU A 25 -21.90 -12.87 -0.84
CA LEU A 25 -21.86 -11.54 -1.43
C LEU A 25 -20.48 -10.89 -1.32
N THR A 26 -19.73 -10.94 -2.42
CA THR A 26 -18.52 -10.12 -2.59
C THR A 26 -18.98 -8.67 -2.55
N ASP A 27 -18.88 -8.04 -1.39
CA ASP A 27 -18.88 -6.60 -1.25
C ASP A 27 -17.61 -6.08 -1.92
N ASP A 28 -17.62 -6.00 -3.25
CA ASP A 28 -16.52 -5.50 -4.08
C ASP A 28 -16.50 -3.96 -4.02
N VAL A 29 -16.42 -3.44 -2.80
CA VAL A 29 -16.26 -2.01 -2.56
C VAL A 29 -14.78 -1.68 -2.76
N PRO A 30 -14.45 -0.74 -3.65
CA PRO A 30 -13.07 -0.31 -3.85
C PRO A 30 -12.46 0.15 -2.53
N ALA A 31 -11.18 -0.18 -2.30
CA ALA A 31 -10.46 0.28 -1.12
C ALA A 31 -10.52 1.82 -1.02
N PRO A 32 -10.71 2.38 0.18
CA PRO A 32 -10.74 3.83 0.34
C PRO A 32 -9.39 4.43 -0.10
N PRO A 33 -9.41 5.61 -0.73
CA PRO A 33 -8.19 6.29 -1.13
C PRO A 33 -7.38 6.75 0.08
N ALA A 34 -6.09 7.02 -0.13
CA ALA A 34 -5.22 7.60 0.90
C ALA A 34 -5.71 9.01 1.30
N PRO A 35 -5.47 9.45 2.55
CA PRO A 35 -5.85 10.78 3.03
C PRO A 35 -4.92 11.90 2.52
N PHE A 36 -4.38 11.75 1.31
CA PHE A 36 -3.58 12.75 0.61
C PHE A 36 -3.50 12.42 -0.89
N ASN A 37 -3.38 13.47 -1.71
CA ASN A 37 -3.13 13.31 -3.14
C ASN A 37 -1.80 12.61 -3.41
N HIS A 38 -1.73 11.86 -4.51
CA HIS A 38 -0.48 11.26 -4.98
C HIS A 38 0.63 12.32 -5.14
N ARG A 39 1.85 11.98 -4.73
CA ARG A 39 3.00 12.90 -4.75
C ARG A 39 4.19 12.22 -5.42
N ILE A 40 4.94 12.97 -6.22
CA ILE A 40 6.28 12.57 -6.64
C ILE A 40 7.24 12.99 -5.53
N VAL A 41 7.96 12.04 -4.94
CA VAL A 41 8.82 12.27 -3.78
C VAL A 41 10.29 12.08 -4.13
N THR A 42 11.15 12.87 -3.51
CA THR A 42 12.61 12.76 -3.62
C THR A 42 13.21 12.62 -2.22
N ALA A 43 14.28 11.83 -2.10
CA ALA A 43 14.99 11.69 -0.84
C ALA A 43 15.64 13.02 -0.44
N LYS A 44 15.49 13.41 0.82
CA LYS A 44 16.09 14.62 1.40
C LYS A 44 17.14 14.21 2.43
N GLN A 45 18.36 14.74 2.29
CA GLN A 45 19.38 14.62 3.33
C GLN A 45 19.06 15.62 4.46
N ALA A 46 18.29 15.16 5.45
CA ALA A 46 17.98 15.94 6.64
C ALA A 46 17.62 15.01 7.80
N ALA A 47 17.69 15.53 9.02
CA ALA A 47 17.24 14.81 10.20
C ALA A 47 15.72 14.58 10.14
N ILE A 48 15.29 13.31 10.13
CA ILE A 48 13.86 12.94 10.02
C ILE A 48 13.02 13.55 11.15
N ASN A 49 13.61 13.67 12.35
CA ASN A 49 12.98 14.23 13.53
C ASN A 49 12.62 15.72 13.40
N SER A 50 13.14 16.43 12.40
CA SER A 50 12.76 17.81 12.12
C SER A 50 11.37 17.91 11.47
N PHE A 51 10.96 16.89 10.72
CA PHE A 51 9.73 16.90 9.93
C PHE A 51 8.66 15.94 10.46
N TYR A 52 9.09 14.85 11.11
CA TYR A 52 8.20 13.80 11.58
C TYR A 52 8.49 13.41 13.02
N THR A 53 7.44 13.01 13.73
CA THR A 53 7.54 12.32 15.01
C THR A 53 7.30 10.83 14.77
N VAL A 54 8.32 9.99 15.01
CA VAL A 54 8.23 8.54 14.83
C VAL A 54 7.99 7.88 16.19
N SER A 55 6.92 7.09 16.31
CA SER A 55 6.64 6.34 17.52
C SER A 55 7.60 5.17 17.66
N ARG A 56 8.35 5.12 18.77
CA ARG A 56 9.29 4.03 19.06
C ARG A 56 8.59 2.77 19.56
N THR A 57 7.37 2.91 20.07
CA THR A 57 6.60 1.82 20.68
C THR A 57 5.59 1.23 19.71
N GLU A 58 5.00 2.03 18.82
CA GLU A 58 3.99 1.57 17.86
C GLU A 58 4.64 1.05 16.56
N ILE A 59 5.07 -0.21 16.60
CA ILE A 59 5.61 -0.94 15.44
C ILE A 59 4.45 -1.55 14.65
N LEU A 60 4.38 -1.22 13.36
CA LEU A 60 3.35 -1.72 12.43
C LEU A 60 3.81 -2.97 11.68
N GLY A 61 5.12 -3.22 11.61
CA GLY A 61 5.66 -4.41 10.96
C GLY A 61 7.18 -4.45 10.96
N GLY A 62 7.74 -5.64 10.74
CA GLY A 62 9.18 -5.88 10.66
C GLY A 62 9.56 -6.73 9.45
N GLY A 63 10.85 -6.74 9.09
CA GLY A 63 11.37 -7.60 8.03
C GLY A 63 12.86 -7.44 7.80
N ARG A 64 13.38 -8.10 6.76
CA ARG A 64 14.82 -8.12 6.43
C ARG A 64 15.43 -6.72 6.29
N PHE A 65 14.68 -5.78 5.74
CA PHE A 65 15.13 -4.41 5.51
C PHE A 65 14.94 -3.48 6.71
N GLY A 66 14.41 -3.94 7.83
CA GLY A 66 14.14 -3.11 9.01
C GLY A 66 12.67 -3.02 9.37
N GLN A 67 12.31 -1.98 10.14
CA GLN A 67 11.03 -1.86 10.84
C GLN A 67 10.14 -0.80 10.21
N VAL A 68 8.83 -0.98 10.35
CA VAL A 68 7.78 0.00 10.02
C VAL A 68 7.20 0.50 11.33
N HIS A 69 7.23 1.81 11.55
CA HIS A 69 6.67 2.45 12.73
C HIS A 69 5.52 3.37 12.32
N LYS A 70 4.58 3.60 13.23
CA LYS A 70 3.64 4.71 13.08
C LYS A 70 4.38 6.04 13.28
N CYS A 71 4.07 7.04 12.47
CA CYS A 71 4.62 8.37 12.61
C CYS A 71 3.58 9.45 12.29
N GLU A 72 3.94 10.69 12.60
CA GLU A 72 3.12 11.86 12.33
C GLU A 72 3.97 12.96 11.70
N GLU A 73 3.48 13.59 10.63
CA GLU A 73 4.09 14.79 10.05
C GLU A 73 3.83 16.00 10.95
N LYS A 74 4.89 16.65 11.43
CA LYS A 74 4.79 17.73 12.42
C LYS A 74 4.02 18.96 11.92
N ALA A 75 4.11 19.25 10.62
CA ALA A 75 3.49 20.44 10.03
C ALA A 75 1.97 20.30 9.87
N THR A 76 1.48 19.07 9.62
CA THR A 76 0.09 18.82 9.25
C THR A 76 -0.67 17.97 10.28
N GLY A 77 0.05 17.30 11.19
CA GLY A 77 -0.51 16.26 12.06
C GLY A 77 -0.91 14.99 11.31
N LEU A 78 -0.53 14.84 10.03
CA LEU A 78 -0.93 13.70 9.23
C LEU A 78 -0.23 12.42 9.71
N LYS A 79 -1.03 11.42 10.08
CA LYS A 79 -0.55 10.11 10.52
C LYS A 79 -0.14 9.26 9.32
N LEU A 80 1.07 8.72 9.38
CA LEU A 80 1.73 7.96 8.32
C LEU A 80 2.45 6.74 8.92
N ALA A 81 3.06 5.94 8.03
CA ALA A 81 3.97 4.86 8.41
C ALA A 81 5.39 5.20 7.95
N ALA A 82 6.36 5.09 8.86
CA ALA A 82 7.78 5.27 8.57
C ALA A 82 8.46 3.90 8.42
N LYS A 83 8.93 3.57 7.20
CA LYS A 83 9.81 2.42 6.96
C LYS A 83 11.26 2.82 7.20
N ILE A 84 11.84 2.33 8.28
CA ILE A 84 13.25 2.55 8.61
C ILE A 84 14.07 1.44 7.97
N ILE A 85 14.86 1.81 6.96
CA ILE A 85 15.76 0.88 6.28
C ILE A 85 17.03 0.74 7.10
N LYS A 86 17.34 -0.49 7.53
CA LYS A 86 18.64 -0.78 8.16
C LYS A 86 19.73 -0.65 7.11
N THR A 87 20.70 0.21 7.40
CA THR A 87 22.00 0.25 6.72
C THR A 87 22.90 -0.84 7.26
#